data_AF-A0A640KCR2-F1
#
_entry.id   AF-A0A640KCR2-F1
#
_cell.length_a   1.000
_cell.length_b   1.000
_cell.length_c   1.000
_cell.angle_alpha   90.00
_cell.angle_beta   90.00
_cell.angle_gamma   90.00
#
_symmetry.space_group_name_H-M   'P 1'
#
loop_
_entity.id
_entity.type
_entity.pdbx_description
1 polymer ?
#
loop_
_entity_poly.entity_id
_entity_poly.type
_entity_poly.pdbx_seq_one_letter_code
_entity_poly.pdbx_strand_id
1 'polypeptide(L)'
;MGRVSLQSGSTSAAKISQTLCGHTFSAEHHHFLCAIARRRGYTGNIWVPVPVVQSLSLPVADRDFIPARLESSNGAVSVYHSSQFTESLEALRQRWKAHVRCIESAERDRKATLLASQVACDALPLSTNGERFDSATEECMLRIMGSRVTASRYWATEAEAKWLYRAPFTDAYLLNAGNRVVSRANELCRPMAFYNVEGTIDPGRFNSFTCRRYDPVNYTGVFYKPAVAVRMKAFALRYNCLHTRIWITPRRAGMLGLSIPPDIPPLTFSLMKQLSLINVSVIYRTGAPVLQVPPKVDADAVVTSEDAMEASECQHEKGLLILPLS
;
A
#
# COMPACT_ATOMS: atom_id res chain seq x y z
N MET A 1 9.11 -63.68 5.92
CA MET A 1 8.41 -62.73 5.01
C MET A 1 7.21 -62.18 5.75
N GLY A 2 6.98 -60.87 5.67
CA GLY A 2 5.82 -60.19 6.30
C GLY A 2 6.22 -58.93 7.06
N ARG A 3 6.73 -57.90 6.36
CA ARG A 3 6.95 -56.58 6.94
C ARG A 3 5.61 -55.91 7.22
N VAL A 4 5.36 -55.59 8.49
CA VAL A 4 4.33 -54.64 8.92
C VAL A 4 4.74 -53.26 8.43
N SER A 5 3.99 -52.73 7.47
CA SER A 5 4.17 -51.37 6.98
C SER A 5 3.23 -50.45 7.75
N LEU A 6 3.79 -49.77 8.77
CA LEU A 6 3.17 -48.60 9.38
C LEU A 6 3.22 -47.47 8.35
N GLN A 7 2.13 -47.27 7.61
CA GLN A 7 1.94 -46.03 6.87
C GLN A 7 1.67 -44.90 7.87
N SER A 8 2.72 -44.15 8.15
CA SER A 8 2.66 -42.84 8.77
C SER A 8 1.70 -41.96 7.99
N GLY A 9 0.71 -41.41 8.71
CA GLY A 9 -0.27 -40.50 8.17
C GLY A 9 0.40 -39.31 7.48
N SER A 10 0.05 -39.08 6.21
CA SER A 10 0.41 -37.85 5.55
C SER A 10 -0.38 -36.72 6.20
N THR A 11 0.30 -35.92 7.02
CA THR A 11 -0.19 -34.61 7.43
C THR A 11 -0.28 -33.76 6.16
N SER A 12 -1.46 -33.73 5.55
CA SER A 12 -1.81 -32.77 4.50
C SER A 12 -1.41 -31.38 4.99
N ALA A 13 -0.34 -30.82 4.43
CA ALA A 13 0.02 -29.42 4.65
C ALA A 13 -1.23 -28.56 4.45
N ALA A 14 -1.66 -27.85 5.49
CA ALA A 14 -2.85 -27.03 5.43
C ALA A 14 -2.66 -25.99 4.31
N LYS A 15 -3.38 -26.16 3.20
CA LYS A 15 -3.27 -25.25 2.05
C LYS A 15 -3.75 -23.87 2.50
N ILE A 16 -2.90 -22.87 2.33
CA ILE A 16 -3.17 -21.47 2.70
C ILE A 16 -4.44 -20.99 2.00
N SER A 17 -5.30 -20.25 2.70
CA SER A 17 -6.52 -19.69 2.12
C SER A 17 -6.17 -18.70 1.00
N GLN A 18 -6.86 -18.80 -0.13
CA GLN A 18 -6.56 -18.05 -1.35
C GLN A 18 -7.82 -17.57 -2.07
N THR A 19 -7.66 -16.55 -2.90
CA THR A 19 -8.67 -16.05 -3.83
C THR A 19 -8.73 -16.87 -5.13
N LEU A 20 -9.69 -16.59 -6.02
CA LEU A 20 -9.78 -17.24 -7.34
C LEU A 20 -8.51 -17.08 -8.19
N CYS A 21 -7.80 -15.97 -8.04
CA CYS A 21 -6.53 -15.67 -8.71
C CYS A 21 -5.28 -16.16 -7.95
N GLY A 22 -5.45 -16.86 -6.82
CA GLY A 22 -4.34 -17.45 -6.08
C GLY A 22 -3.64 -16.49 -5.10
N HIS A 23 -4.12 -15.25 -4.93
CA HIS A 23 -3.62 -14.39 -3.85
C HIS A 23 -3.99 -14.96 -2.50
N THR A 24 -3.02 -15.02 -1.61
CA THR A 24 -3.17 -15.53 -0.25
C THR A 24 -3.74 -14.47 0.68
N PHE A 25 -4.60 -14.88 1.60
CA PHE A 25 -5.04 -14.02 2.71
C PHE A 25 -3.92 -13.85 3.74
N SER A 26 -4.03 -12.82 4.60
CA SER A 26 -3.12 -12.63 5.73
C SER A 26 -3.13 -13.85 6.66
N ALA A 27 -2.11 -14.02 7.48
CA ALA A 27 -2.05 -15.13 8.43
C ALA A 27 -3.26 -15.12 9.38
N GLU A 28 -3.67 -13.95 9.87
CA GLU A 28 -4.84 -13.79 10.73
C GLU A 28 -6.13 -14.23 10.02
N HIS A 29 -6.38 -13.69 8.82
CA HIS A 29 -7.56 -14.04 8.03
C HIS A 29 -7.57 -15.50 7.62
N HIS A 30 -6.41 -16.08 7.31
CA HIS A 30 -6.29 -17.50 6.99
C HIS A 30 -6.77 -18.38 8.16
N HIS A 31 -6.31 -18.12 9.39
CA HIS A 31 -6.74 -18.89 10.55
C HIS A 31 -8.25 -18.77 10.79
N PHE A 32 -8.79 -17.55 10.67
CA PHE A 32 -10.22 -17.30 10.80
C PHE A 32 -11.04 -18.03 9.73
N LEU A 33 -10.63 -17.95 8.46
CA LEU A 33 -11.29 -18.65 7.36
C LEU A 33 -11.20 -20.17 7.50
N CYS A 34 -10.06 -20.70 7.96
CA CYS A 34 -9.93 -22.13 8.28
C CYS A 34 -10.89 -22.56 9.38
N ALA A 35 -11.07 -21.76 10.44
CA ALA A 35 -12.04 -22.04 11.49
C ALA A 35 -13.47 -22.08 10.95
N ILE A 36 -13.84 -21.14 10.07
CA ILE A 36 -15.16 -21.12 9.42
C ILE A 36 -15.33 -22.33 8.50
N ALA A 37 -14.35 -22.65 7.66
CA ALA A 37 -14.41 -23.79 6.75
C ALA A 37 -14.62 -25.09 7.52
N ARG A 38 -13.85 -25.32 8.60
CA ARG A 38 -14.01 -26.49 9.47
C ARG A 38 -15.39 -26.53 10.12
N ARG A 39 -15.83 -25.41 10.69
CA ARG A 39 -17.15 -25.30 11.35
C ARG A 39 -18.31 -25.59 10.39
N ARG A 40 -18.18 -25.19 9.13
CA ARG A 40 -19.22 -25.34 8.10
C ARG A 40 -19.03 -26.55 7.18
N GLY A 41 -18.03 -27.40 7.46
CA GLY A 41 -17.75 -28.60 6.65
C GLY A 41 -17.31 -28.31 5.22
N TYR A 42 -16.75 -27.13 4.95
CA TYR A 42 -16.31 -26.74 3.62
C TYR A 42 -15.01 -27.42 3.23
N THR A 43 -14.99 -28.01 2.04
CA THR A 43 -13.79 -28.65 1.47
C THR A 43 -13.08 -27.70 0.53
N GLY A 44 -11.88 -27.27 0.91
CA GLY A 44 -11.05 -26.39 0.08
C GLY A 44 -10.50 -25.20 0.86
N ASN A 45 -9.75 -24.37 0.15
CA ASN A 45 -9.08 -23.20 0.68
C ASN A 45 -9.38 -21.94 -0.16
N ILE A 46 -10.36 -22.00 -1.08
CA ILE A 46 -10.64 -20.90 -2.00
C ILE A 46 -11.83 -20.08 -1.51
N TRP A 47 -11.63 -18.77 -1.42
CA TRP A 47 -12.60 -17.80 -0.98
C TRP A 47 -12.76 -16.69 -2.02
N VAL A 48 -14.00 -16.33 -2.32
CA VAL A 48 -14.41 -15.40 -3.36
C VAL A 48 -15.02 -14.16 -2.71
N PRO A 49 -14.41 -12.97 -2.86
CA PRO A 49 -14.95 -11.74 -2.31
C PRO A 49 -16.30 -11.36 -2.93
N VAL A 50 -17.22 -10.82 -2.12
CA VAL A 50 -18.55 -10.37 -2.56
C VAL A 50 -18.51 -9.42 -3.76
N PRO A 51 -17.58 -8.44 -3.85
CA PRO A 51 -17.49 -7.59 -5.03
C PRO A 51 -17.25 -8.38 -6.33
N VAL A 52 -16.40 -9.42 -6.28
CA VAL A 52 -16.15 -10.31 -7.43
C VAL A 52 -17.39 -11.13 -7.77
N VAL A 53 -18.14 -11.59 -6.77
CA VAL A 53 -19.43 -12.28 -6.97
C VAL A 53 -20.41 -11.41 -7.73
N GLN A 54 -20.51 -10.13 -7.36
CA GLN A 54 -21.40 -9.16 -7.99
C GLN A 54 -20.96 -8.86 -9.43
N SER A 55 -19.68 -8.56 -9.65
CA SER A 55 -19.15 -8.21 -10.97
C SER A 55 -19.23 -9.35 -11.98
N LEU A 56 -19.03 -10.58 -11.53
CA LEU A 56 -19.14 -11.77 -12.37
C LEU A 56 -20.57 -12.36 -12.42
N SER A 57 -21.52 -11.76 -11.69
CA SER A 57 -22.88 -12.27 -11.52
C SER A 57 -22.88 -13.77 -11.16
N LEU A 58 -22.06 -14.17 -10.19
CA LEU A 58 -21.91 -15.57 -9.83
C LEU A 58 -23.13 -16.09 -9.07
N PRO A 59 -23.73 -17.21 -9.49
CA PRO A 59 -24.85 -17.80 -8.80
C PRO A 59 -24.41 -18.45 -7.48
N VAL A 60 -24.86 -17.88 -6.37
CA VAL A 60 -24.70 -18.45 -5.03
C VAL A 60 -25.76 -19.54 -4.85
N ALA A 61 -25.37 -20.69 -4.31
CA ALA A 61 -26.27 -21.80 -4.06
C ALA A 61 -27.32 -21.42 -3.00
N ASP A 62 -28.59 -21.68 -3.30
CA ASP A 62 -29.75 -21.19 -2.58
C ASP A 62 -29.96 -21.94 -1.25
N ARG A 63 -29.24 -21.49 -0.21
CA ARG A 63 -29.44 -21.78 1.22
C ARG A 63 -28.92 -20.58 2.02
N ASP A 64 -29.35 -20.43 3.27
CA ASP A 64 -29.02 -19.36 4.25
C ASP A 64 -27.51 -19.20 4.56
N PHE A 65 -26.74 -18.88 3.54
CA PHE A 65 -25.28 -18.92 3.56
C PHE A 65 -24.74 -17.51 3.71
N ILE A 66 -24.49 -17.13 4.96
CA ILE A 66 -23.93 -15.83 5.31
C ILE A 66 -22.44 -15.80 4.93
N PRO A 67 -21.95 -14.82 4.13
CA PRO A 67 -20.53 -14.70 3.82
C PRO A 67 -19.70 -14.44 5.08
N ALA A 68 -18.45 -14.89 5.08
CA ALA A 68 -17.52 -14.58 6.16
C ALA A 68 -17.07 -13.12 6.04
N ARG A 69 -17.26 -12.33 7.09
CA ARG A 69 -16.78 -10.95 7.15
C ARG A 69 -15.36 -10.91 7.69
N LEU A 70 -14.43 -10.39 6.90
CA LEU A 70 -13.05 -10.15 7.28
C LEU A 70 -12.90 -8.66 7.60
N GLU A 71 -12.38 -8.34 8.77
CA GLU A 71 -12.06 -6.96 9.15
C GLU A 71 -10.57 -6.71 8.95
N SER A 72 -10.24 -5.52 8.46
CA SER A 72 -8.88 -5.04 8.29
C SER A 72 -8.81 -3.56 8.63
N SER A 73 -7.60 -3.05 8.88
CA SER A 73 -7.35 -1.62 9.09
C SER A 73 -7.88 -0.72 7.96
N ASN A 74 -8.02 -1.27 6.74
CA ASN A 74 -8.50 -0.56 5.56
C ASN A 74 -10.00 -0.77 5.27
N GLY A 75 -10.72 -1.45 6.16
CA GLY A 75 -12.16 -1.72 6.04
C GLY A 75 -12.50 -3.20 6.18
N ALA A 76 -13.78 -3.53 5.94
CA ALA A 76 -14.26 -4.90 5.98
C ALA A 76 -14.56 -5.43 4.58
N VAL A 77 -14.18 -6.68 4.32
CA VAL A 77 -14.51 -7.39 3.09
C VAL A 77 -15.25 -8.69 3.43
N SER A 78 -16.39 -8.91 2.79
CA SER A 78 -17.13 -10.16 2.92
C SER A 78 -16.69 -11.14 1.84
N VAL A 79 -16.52 -12.41 2.21
CA VAL A 79 -16.06 -13.47 1.30
C VAL A 79 -16.94 -14.72 1.41
N TYR A 80 -17.24 -15.33 0.27
CA TYR A 80 -17.88 -16.63 0.16
C TYR A 80 -16.84 -17.72 -0.05
N HIS A 81 -17.03 -18.89 0.54
CA HIS A 81 -16.24 -20.07 0.19
C HIS A 81 -16.64 -20.60 -1.19
N SER A 82 -15.71 -21.19 -1.94
CA SER A 82 -15.98 -21.69 -3.29
C SER A 82 -17.08 -22.77 -3.37
N SER A 83 -17.32 -23.50 -2.27
CA SER A 83 -18.41 -24.49 -2.18
C SER A 83 -19.80 -23.88 -2.00
N GLN A 84 -19.91 -22.55 -1.85
CA GLN A 84 -21.18 -21.85 -1.72
C GLN A 84 -21.75 -21.41 -3.07
N PHE A 85 -21.07 -21.70 -4.18
CA PHE A 85 -21.54 -21.42 -5.53
C PHE A 85 -22.16 -22.67 -6.14
N THR A 86 -23.12 -22.50 -7.05
CA THR A 86 -23.67 -23.63 -7.83
C THR A 86 -22.68 -24.15 -8.87
N GLU A 87 -21.73 -23.31 -9.28
CA GLU A 87 -20.71 -23.63 -10.27
C GLU A 87 -19.47 -24.30 -9.65
N SER A 88 -18.78 -25.13 -10.45
CA SER A 88 -17.52 -25.74 -10.04
C SER A 88 -16.41 -24.69 -9.90
N LEU A 89 -15.41 -24.99 -9.06
CA LEU A 89 -14.25 -24.10 -8.87
C LEU A 89 -13.53 -23.78 -10.20
N GLU A 90 -13.47 -24.74 -11.13
CA GLU A 90 -12.87 -24.50 -12.45
C GLU A 90 -13.70 -23.51 -13.27
N ALA A 91 -15.03 -23.62 -13.26
CA ALA A 91 -15.90 -22.66 -13.93
C ALA A 91 -15.75 -21.24 -13.34
N LEU A 92 -15.68 -21.12 -12.01
CA LEU A 92 -15.42 -19.85 -11.33
C LEU A 92 -14.09 -19.22 -11.78
N ARG A 93 -13.02 -20.03 -11.86
CA ARG A 93 -11.70 -19.58 -12.35
C ARG A 93 -11.74 -19.17 -13.82
N GLN A 94 -12.46 -19.90 -14.66
CA GLN A 94 -12.58 -19.56 -16.08
C GLN A 94 -13.36 -18.26 -16.28
N ARG A 95 -14.45 -18.04 -15.54
CA ARG A 95 -15.17 -16.76 -15.54
C ARG A 95 -14.28 -15.60 -15.11
N TRP A 96 -13.52 -15.77 -14.02
CA TRP A 96 -12.55 -14.76 -13.60
C TRP A 96 -11.50 -14.48 -14.69
N LYS A 97 -10.90 -15.52 -15.29
CA LYS A 97 -9.95 -15.36 -16.40
C LYS A 97 -10.56 -14.66 -17.62
N ALA A 98 -11.82 -14.95 -17.95
CA ALA A 98 -12.52 -14.30 -19.06
C ALA A 98 -12.78 -12.82 -18.77
N HIS A 99 -13.19 -12.50 -17.54
CA HIS A 99 -13.41 -11.13 -17.09
C HIS A 99 -12.10 -10.31 -17.10
N VAL A 100 -11.01 -10.86 -16.55
CA VAL A 100 -9.70 -10.20 -16.59
C VAL A 100 -9.25 -9.97 -18.03
N ARG A 101 -9.38 -10.97 -18.92
CA ARG A 101 -9.04 -10.80 -20.34
C ARG A 101 -9.88 -9.72 -21.02
N CYS A 102 -11.16 -9.60 -20.68
CA CYS A 102 -12.06 -8.58 -21.21
C CYS A 102 -11.64 -7.17 -20.73
N ILE A 103 -11.27 -7.04 -19.45
CA ILE A 103 -10.71 -5.79 -18.91
C ILE A 103 -9.41 -5.45 -19.63
N GLU A 104 -8.47 -6.38 -19.71
CA GLU A 104 -7.17 -6.17 -20.35
C GLU A 104 -7.31 -5.83 -21.84
N SER A 105 -8.24 -6.45 -22.57
CA SER A 105 -8.50 -6.10 -23.98
C SER A 105 -9.12 -4.72 -24.10
N ALA A 106 -10.10 -4.38 -23.25
CA ALA A 106 -10.71 -3.06 -23.23
C ALA A 106 -9.69 -1.97 -22.87
N GLU A 107 -8.78 -2.24 -21.94
CA GLU A 107 -7.66 -1.35 -21.61
C GLU A 107 -6.67 -1.20 -22.76
N ARG A 108 -6.36 -2.27 -23.49
CA ARG A 108 -5.44 -2.23 -24.64
C ARG A 108 -6.03 -1.41 -25.79
N ASP A 109 -7.29 -1.64 -26.14
CA ASP A 109 -7.99 -0.92 -27.20
C ASP A 109 -8.19 0.55 -26.83
N ARG A 110 -8.46 0.82 -25.55
CA ARG A 110 -8.60 2.18 -25.02
C ARG A 110 -7.26 2.90 -24.91
N LYS A 111 -6.17 2.21 -24.57
CA LYS A 111 -4.80 2.75 -24.62
C LYS A 111 -4.38 3.06 -26.05
N ALA A 112 -4.74 2.22 -27.02
CA ALA A 112 -4.53 2.51 -28.44
C ALA A 112 -5.34 3.74 -28.90
N THR A 113 -6.59 3.88 -28.42
CA THR A 113 -7.45 5.04 -28.71
C THR A 113 -6.91 6.32 -28.05
N LEU A 114 -6.40 6.23 -26.81
CA LEU A 114 -5.75 7.33 -26.08
C LEU A 114 -4.39 7.72 -26.66
N LEU A 115 -3.66 6.79 -27.29
CA LEU A 115 -2.45 7.10 -28.05
C LEU A 115 -2.77 7.75 -29.39
N ALA A 116 -3.92 7.42 -29.98
CA ALA A 116 -4.41 8.04 -31.22
C ALA A 116 -4.98 9.45 -30.98
N SER A 117 -5.59 9.71 -29.82
CA SER A 117 -5.90 11.07 -29.36
C SER A 117 -4.63 11.71 -28.80
N GLN A 118 -4.05 12.70 -29.47
CA GLN A 118 -2.82 13.40 -29.05
C GLN A 118 -2.98 14.22 -27.75
N VAL A 119 -3.44 13.62 -26.64
CA VAL A 119 -3.21 14.16 -25.31
C VAL A 119 -1.72 13.95 -25.06
N ALA A 120 -0.92 15.02 -25.15
CA ALA A 120 0.49 14.97 -24.78
C ALA A 120 0.60 14.23 -23.43
N CYS A 121 1.54 13.30 -23.30
CA CYS A 121 1.73 12.53 -22.06
C CYS A 121 1.82 13.42 -20.80
N ASP A 122 2.12 14.71 -20.98
CA ASP A 122 2.18 15.73 -19.94
C ASP A 122 0.83 16.25 -19.42
N ALA A 123 -0.25 16.02 -20.15
CA ALA A 123 -1.61 16.44 -19.78
C ALA A 123 -2.42 15.36 -19.05
N LEU A 124 -1.87 14.15 -18.91
CA LEU A 124 -2.60 13.02 -18.34
C LEU A 124 -2.61 13.08 -16.79
N PRO A 125 -3.76 12.79 -16.16
CA PRO A 125 -3.91 12.87 -14.72
C PRO A 125 -3.03 11.82 -14.03
N LEU A 126 -2.40 12.22 -12.93
CA LEU A 126 -1.48 11.42 -12.13
C LEU A 126 -1.87 11.46 -10.65
N SER A 127 -1.65 10.36 -9.96
CA SER A 127 -1.73 10.32 -8.50
C SER A 127 -0.56 11.10 -7.88
N THR A 128 -0.60 11.29 -6.56
CA THR A 128 0.53 11.81 -5.76
C THR A 128 1.77 10.91 -5.79
N ASN A 129 1.68 9.68 -6.32
CA ASN A 129 2.85 8.84 -6.59
C ASN A 129 3.37 8.98 -8.02
N GLY A 130 2.79 9.87 -8.84
CA GLY A 130 3.15 10.00 -10.25
C GLY A 130 2.69 8.81 -11.09
N GLU A 131 1.75 8.02 -10.57
CA GLU A 131 1.21 6.83 -11.23
C GLU A 131 -0.10 7.18 -11.96
N ARG A 132 -0.39 6.42 -13.01
CA ARG A 132 -1.62 6.54 -13.79
C ARG A 132 -2.80 5.96 -13.03
N PHE A 133 -4.00 6.44 -13.33
CA PHE A 133 -5.23 5.87 -12.80
C PHE A 133 -5.78 4.82 -13.76
N ASP A 134 -6.78 4.05 -13.31
CA ASP A 134 -7.56 3.21 -14.21
C ASP A 134 -8.27 4.07 -15.26
N SER A 135 -8.46 3.50 -16.45
CA SER A 135 -8.89 4.28 -17.61
C SER A 135 -10.24 4.99 -17.43
N ALA A 136 -11.16 4.41 -16.64
CA ALA A 136 -12.48 4.99 -16.38
C ALA A 136 -12.37 6.22 -15.46
N THR A 137 -11.55 6.12 -14.42
CA THR A 137 -11.22 7.25 -13.54
C THR A 137 -10.52 8.37 -14.31
N GLU A 138 -9.55 8.04 -15.16
CA GLU A 138 -8.81 9.04 -15.95
C GLU A 138 -9.72 9.85 -16.88
N GLU A 139 -10.68 9.21 -17.55
CA GLU A 139 -11.62 9.91 -18.43
C GLU A 139 -12.52 10.89 -17.65
N CYS A 140 -12.91 10.53 -16.42
CA CYS A 140 -13.64 11.45 -15.56
C CYS A 140 -12.77 12.65 -15.16
N MET A 141 -11.51 12.40 -14.79
CA MET A 141 -10.55 13.44 -14.44
C MET A 141 -10.25 14.38 -15.62
N LEU A 142 -10.04 13.83 -16.81
CA LEU A 142 -9.78 14.61 -18.03
C LEU A 142 -10.96 15.51 -18.41
N ARG A 143 -12.21 15.04 -18.24
CA ARG A 143 -13.40 15.89 -18.44
C ARG A 143 -13.43 17.08 -17.49
N ILE A 144 -13.08 16.87 -16.22
CA ILE A 144 -12.99 17.96 -15.24
C ILE A 144 -11.84 18.91 -15.60
N MET A 145 -10.65 18.38 -15.93
CA MET A 145 -9.49 19.19 -16.33
C MET A 145 -9.78 20.01 -17.58
N GLY A 146 -10.44 19.44 -18.58
CA GLY A 146 -10.81 20.16 -19.81
C GLY A 146 -11.79 21.32 -19.58
N SER A 147 -12.55 21.28 -18.48
CA SER A 147 -13.46 22.37 -18.09
C SER A 147 -12.82 23.47 -17.25
N ARG A 148 -11.53 23.34 -16.89
CA ARG A 148 -10.86 24.21 -15.91
C ARG A 148 -9.46 24.62 -16.34
N VAL A 149 -9.24 25.92 -16.43
CA VAL A 149 -7.95 26.50 -16.85
C VAL A 149 -6.84 26.23 -15.82
N THR A 150 -7.18 26.13 -14.53
CA THR A 150 -6.21 25.98 -13.43
C THR A 150 -5.95 24.54 -13.01
N ALA A 151 -6.62 23.56 -13.66
CA ALA A 151 -6.57 22.19 -13.19
C ALA A 151 -5.17 21.60 -13.33
N SER A 152 -4.65 21.11 -12.20
CA SER A 152 -3.38 20.41 -12.16
C SER A 152 -3.52 19.02 -12.79
N ARG A 153 -2.43 18.48 -13.32
CA ARG A 153 -2.41 17.05 -13.66
C ARG A 153 -2.40 16.15 -12.43
N TYR A 154 -2.09 16.67 -11.23
CA TYR A 154 -2.01 15.86 -10.02
C TYR A 154 -3.36 15.79 -9.29
N TRP A 155 -3.66 14.60 -8.81
CA TRP A 155 -4.89 14.29 -8.07
C TRP A 155 -4.53 13.57 -6.77
N ALA A 156 -5.21 13.96 -5.70
CA ALA A 156 -4.95 13.43 -4.36
C ALA A 156 -6.27 13.06 -3.67
N THR A 157 -6.19 12.09 -2.76
CA THR A 157 -7.23 11.92 -1.75
C THR A 157 -7.13 13.03 -0.70
N GLU A 158 -8.22 13.28 0.02
CA GLU A 158 -8.24 14.23 1.14
C GLU A 158 -7.18 13.91 2.20
N ALA A 159 -7.05 12.62 2.53
CA ALA A 159 -6.09 12.14 3.52
C ALA A 159 -4.64 12.36 3.08
N GLU A 160 -4.30 12.12 1.81
CA GLU A 160 -2.96 12.38 1.30
C GLU A 160 -2.64 13.88 1.33
N ALA A 161 -3.54 14.71 0.84
CA ALA A 161 -3.34 16.16 0.82
C ALA A 161 -3.10 16.69 2.25
N LYS A 162 -3.92 16.25 3.22
CA LYS A 162 -3.82 16.67 4.62
C LYS A 162 -2.59 16.11 5.34
N TRP A 163 -2.37 14.81 5.29
CA TRP A 163 -1.38 14.14 6.16
C TRP A 163 -0.01 13.96 5.51
N LEU A 164 0.02 13.70 4.20
CA LEU A 164 1.27 13.44 3.47
C LEU A 164 1.91 14.75 2.99
N TYR A 165 1.10 15.66 2.41
CA TYR A 165 1.59 16.91 1.82
C TYR A 165 1.46 18.13 2.75
N ARG A 166 0.67 18.02 3.83
CA ARG A 166 0.31 19.11 4.74
C ARG A 166 -0.31 20.32 4.01
N ALA A 167 -1.09 20.02 2.98
CA ALA A 167 -1.81 20.97 2.15
C ALA A 167 -3.24 20.46 1.97
N PRO A 168 -4.11 20.56 3.02
CA PRO A 168 -5.48 20.10 2.92
C PRO A 168 -6.27 20.82 1.84
N PHE A 169 -7.33 20.17 1.34
CA PHE A 169 -8.36 20.82 0.54
C PHE A 169 -9.14 21.82 1.40
N THR A 170 -9.67 22.87 0.75
CA THR A 170 -10.63 23.77 1.40
C THR A 170 -11.99 23.10 1.53
N ASP A 171 -12.73 23.37 2.61
CA ASP A 171 -14.05 22.77 2.85
C ASP A 171 -15.03 23.06 1.72
N ALA A 172 -15.04 24.30 1.21
CA ALA A 172 -15.86 24.69 0.07
C ALA A 172 -15.57 23.83 -1.19
N TYR A 173 -14.31 23.45 -1.39
CA TYR A 173 -13.92 22.62 -2.51
C TYR A 173 -14.37 21.16 -2.33
N LEU A 174 -14.31 20.63 -1.10
CA LEU A 174 -14.77 19.27 -0.80
C LEU A 174 -16.30 19.12 -0.85
N LEU A 175 -17.04 20.17 -0.48
CA LEU A 175 -18.51 20.16 -0.50
C LEU A 175 -19.10 20.14 -1.91
N ASN A 176 -18.35 20.59 -2.92
CA ASN A 176 -18.81 20.56 -4.30
C ASN A 176 -18.61 19.16 -4.91
N ALA A 177 -19.72 18.43 -5.10
CA ALA A 177 -19.72 17.08 -5.67
C ALA A 177 -19.08 17.00 -7.08
N GLY A 178 -19.08 18.10 -7.85
CA GLY A 178 -18.44 18.17 -9.16
C GLY A 178 -16.91 18.16 -9.13
N ASN A 179 -16.29 18.31 -7.95
CA ASN A 179 -14.83 18.25 -7.78
C ASN A 179 -14.31 16.83 -7.53
N ARG A 180 -15.21 15.87 -7.29
CA ARG A 180 -14.88 14.52 -6.82
C ARG A 180 -14.92 13.52 -7.97
N VAL A 181 -13.83 12.76 -8.12
CA VAL A 181 -13.80 11.55 -8.96
C VAL A 181 -13.59 10.34 -8.06
N VAL A 182 -14.46 9.34 -8.18
CA VAL A 182 -14.37 8.11 -7.36
C VAL A 182 -13.76 6.99 -8.20
N SER A 183 -12.56 6.54 -7.83
CA SER A 183 -11.94 5.36 -8.44
C SER A 183 -12.48 4.07 -7.80
N ARG A 184 -12.76 3.10 -8.68
CA ARG A 184 -13.17 1.73 -8.33
C ARG A 184 -12.20 0.69 -8.91
N ALA A 185 -10.95 1.10 -9.18
CA ALA A 185 -9.94 0.29 -9.90
C ALA A 185 -9.74 -1.12 -9.33
N ASN A 186 -9.96 -1.32 -8.03
CA ASN A 186 -9.89 -2.62 -7.40
C ASN A 186 -11.19 -2.89 -6.64
N GLU A 187 -11.96 -3.87 -7.12
CA GLU A 187 -13.22 -4.30 -6.51
C GLU A 187 -13.06 -4.79 -5.07
N LEU A 188 -11.85 -5.22 -4.70
CA LEU A 188 -11.51 -5.67 -3.35
C LEU A 188 -11.17 -4.52 -2.41
N CYS A 189 -10.93 -3.31 -2.95
CA CYS A 189 -10.61 -2.13 -2.18
C CYS A 189 -11.82 -1.23 -2.03
N ARG A 190 -11.88 -0.49 -0.91
CA ARG A 190 -12.87 0.56 -0.73
C ARG A 190 -12.73 1.59 -1.85
N PRO A 191 -13.83 2.04 -2.50
CA PRO A 191 -13.77 3.13 -3.47
C PRO A 191 -13.10 4.36 -2.87
N MET A 192 -12.19 4.96 -3.63
CA MET A 192 -11.41 6.12 -3.19
C MET A 192 -11.84 7.38 -3.94
N ALA A 193 -12.09 8.45 -3.19
CA ALA A 193 -12.41 9.75 -3.75
C ALA A 193 -11.12 10.56 -3.97
N PHE A 194 -10.93 10.99 -5.20
CA PHE A 194 -9.84 11.84 -5.65
C PHE A 194 -10.37 13.22 -6.03
N TYR A 195 -9.54 14.22 -5.76
CA TYR A 195 -9.81 15.63 -6.03
C TYR A 195 -8.59 16.23 -6.72
N ASN A 196 -8.83 17.17 -7.65
CA ASN A 196 -7.74 17.90 -8.28
C ASN A 196 -7.05 18.79 -7.25
N VAL A 197 -5.72 18.71 -7.15
CA VAL A 197 -4.94 19.40 -6.11
C VAL A 197 -5.02 20.92 -6.17
N GLU A 198 -5.55 21.51 -7.26
CA GLU A 198 -5.86 22.95 -7.34
C GLU A 198 -6.73 23.44 -6.18
N GLY A 199 -7.57 22.56 -5.60
CA GLY A 199 -8.45 22.90 -4.48
C GLY A 199 -7.79 22.90 -3.11
N THR A 200 -6.48 22.62 -3.03
CA THR A 200 -5.71 22.65 -1.78
C THR A 200 -5.30 24.06 -1.39
N ILE A 201 -4.96 24.25 -0.11
CA ILE A 201 -4.45 25.54 0.38
C ILE A 201 -3.08 25.93 -0.21
N ASP A 202 -2.33 24.96 -0.76
CA ASP A 202 -1.01 25.16 -1.36
C ASP A 202 -0.82 24.21 -2.57
N PRO A 203 -1.42 24.52 -3.73
CA PRO A 203 -1.34 23.66 -4.91
C PRO A 203 0.09 23.49 -5.44
N GLY A 204 0.98 24.47 -5.20
CA GLY A 204 2.37 24.46 -5.66
C GLY A 204 3.21 23.32 -5.05
N ARG A 205 2.78 22.78 -3.91
CA ARG A 205 3.40 21.58 -3.30
C ARG A 205 3.26 20.33 -4.14
N PHE A 206 2.33 20.28 -5.08
CA PHE A 206 2.06 19.11 -5.91
C PHE A 206 2.67 19.31 -7.29
N ASN A 207 3.88 18.78 -7.48
CA ASN A 207 4.67 18.94 -8.69
C ASN A 207 5.44 17.66 -9.01
N SER A 208 6.17 17.62 -10.12
CA SER A 208 6.90 16.42 -10.57
C SER A 208 7.97 15.93 -9.58
N PHE A 209 8.49 16.83 -8.74
CA PHE A 209 9.47 16.46 -7.71
C PHE A 209 8.79 15.79 -6.51
N THR A 210 7.63 16.27 -6.07
CA THR A 210 6.96 15.79 -4.85
C THR A 210 5.94 14.68 -5.15
N CYS A 211 5.28 14.72 -6.31
CA CYS A 211 4.31 13.75 -6.80
C CYS A 211 4.98 12.61 -7.56
N ARG A 212 5.81 11.86 -6.86
CA ARG A 212 6.50 10.67 -7.39
C ARG A 212 6.49 9.53 -6.38
N ARG A 213 6.68 8.32 -6.89
CA ARG A 213 6.83 7.13 -6.06
C ARG A 213 8.10 7.26 -5.24
N TYR A 214 7.97 6.96 -3.95
CA TYR A 214 9.08 6.98 -3.01
C TYR A 214 9.29 5.56 -2.49
N ASP A 215 10.34 4.91 -2.97
CA ASP A 215 10.74 3.56 -2.59
C ASP A 215 11.99 3.63 -1.69
N PRO A 216 11.82 3.91 -0.38
CA PRO A 216 12.94 3.99 0.54
C PRO A 216 13.56 2.61 0.75
N VAL A 217 14.86 2.61 0.98
CA VAL A 217 15.68 1.43 1.24
C VAL A 217 16.44 1.59 2.55
N ASN A 218 16.72 0.48 3.21
CA ASN A 218 17.62 0.46 4.35
C ASN A 218 19.09 0.61 3.88
N TYR A 219 20.03 0.58 4.81
CA TYR A 219 21.47 0.68 4.51
C TYR A 219 22.02 -0.45 3.62
N THR A 220 21.32 -1.60 3.51
CA THR A 220 21.71 -2.72 2.63
C THR A 220 21.02 -2.67 1.27
N GLY A 221 20.22 -1.64 0.98
CA GLY A 221 19.49 -1.50 -0.28
C GLY A 221 18.18 -2.28 -0.35
N VAL A 222 17.71 -2.86 0.76
CA VAL A 222 16.42 -3.57 0.82
C VAL A 222 15.28 -2.58 0.98
N PHE A 223 14.25 -2.70 0.14
CA PHE A 223 13.06 -1.85 0.17
C PHE A 223 12.23 -2.05 1.44
N TYR A 224 11.71 -0.95 1.98
CA TYR A 224 10.69 -1.01 3.02
C TYR A 224 9.32 -1.36 2.45
N LYS A 225 8.46 -1.94 3.30
CA LYS A 225 7.06 -2.23 2.95
C LYS A 225 6.33 -0.95 2.53
N PRO A 226 5.33 -1.02 1.62
CA PRO A 226 4.61 0.15 1.13
C PRO A 226 4.00 1.04 2.23
N ALA A 227 3.40 0.46 3.28
CA ALA A 227 2.82 1.23 4.38
C ALA A 227 3.86 2.06 5.15
N VAL A 228 5.06 1.51 5.34
CA VAL A 228 6.21 2.21 5.96
C VAL A 228 6.74 3.29 5.02
N ALA A 229 6.83 2.98 3.73
CA ALA A 229 7.29 3.90 2.70
C ALA A 229 6.43 5.17 2.61
N VAL A 230 5.11 5.07 2.82
CA VAL A 230 4.21 6.24 2.88
C VAL A 230 4.60 7.18 4.04
N ARG A 231 4.87 6.64 5.24
CA ARG A 231 5.30 7.45 6.39
C ARG A 231 6.67 8.07 6.16
N MET A 232 7.59 7.31 5.57
CA MET A 232 8.91 7.80 5.18
C MET A 232 8.82 8.89 4.09
N LYS A 233 7.88 8.79 3.14
CA LYS A 233 7.60 9.83 2.15
C LYS A 233 7.10 11.12 2.82
N ALA A 234 6.21 11.01 3.81
CA ALA A 234 5.72 12.18 4.57
C ALA A 234 6.85 12.92 5.29
N PHE A 235 7.74 12.17 5.95
CA PHE A 235 8.95 12.73 6.53
C PHE A 235 9.83 13.37 5.44
N ALA A 236 10.04 12.68 4.32
CA ALA A 236 10.91 13.14 3.26
C ALA A 236 10.40 14.44 2.59
N LEU A 237 9.09 14.60 2.48
CA LEU A 237 8.44 15.83 2.04
C LEU A 237 8.60 16.94 3.08
N ARG A 238 8.40 16.63 4.38
CA ARG A 238 8.51 17.61 5.48
C ARG A 238 9.91 18.22 5.59
N TYR A 239 10.96 17.41 5.42
CA TYR A 239 12.35 17.84 5.59
C TYR A 239 13.11 17.97 4.25
N ASN A 240 12.38 18.07 3.14
CA ASN A 240 12.92 18.26 1.79
C ASN A 240 14.03 17.25 1.39
N CYS A 241 13.92 16.01 1.86
CA CYS A 241 14.88 14.93 1.66
C CYS A 241 14.40 13.84 0.69
N LEU A 242 13.37 14.11 -0.12
CA LEU A 242 12.78 13.15 -1.05
C LEU A 242 13.75 12.64 -2.14
N HIS A 243 14.81 13.39 -2.43
CA HIS A 243 15.87 13.00 -3.37
C HIS A 243 16.70 11.80 -2.88
N THR A 244 16.71 11.54 -1.56
CA THR A 244 17.49 10.48 -0.94
C THR A 244 16.57 9.37 -0.43
N ARG A 245 16.89 8.13 -0.77
CA ARG A 245 16.08 6.95 -0.45
C ARG A 245 16.64 6.10 0.68
N ILE A 246 17.87 6.37 1.14
CA ILE A 246 18.53 5.55 2.16
C ILE A 246 18.15 6.03 3.55
N TRP A 247 17.73 5.08 4.38
CA TRP A 247 17.38 5.28 5.78
C TRP A 247 18.24 4.40 6.67
N ILE A 248 18.66 4.97 7.80
CA ILE A 248 19.51 4.29 8.79
C ILE A 248 18.97 4.50 10.20
N THR A 249 19.40 3.66 11.14
CA THR A 249 19.11 3.86 12.56
C THR A 249 20.02 4.95 13.15
N PRO A 250 19.59 5.68 14.20
CA PRO A 250 20.45 6.62 14.92
C PRO A 250 21.75 5.98 15.42
N ARG A 251 21.69 4.72 15.89
CA ARG A 251 22.89 3.96 16.29
C ARG A 251 23.89 3.86 15.14
N ARG A 252 23.42 3.55 13.93
CA ARG A 252 24.27 3.45 12.73
C ARG A 252 24.80 4.79 12.27
N ALA A 253 24.01 5.86 12.38
CA ALA A 253 24.50 7.22 12.15
C ALA A 253 25.70 7.54 13.08
N GLY A 254 25.57 7.23 14.37
CA GLY A 254 26.65 7.42 15.35
C GLY A 254 27.91 6.61 15.03
N MET A 255 27.77 5.34 14.63
CA MET A 255 28.93 4.52 14.19
C MET A 255 29.64 5.09 12.96
N LEU A 256 28.93 5.84 12.11
CA LEU A 256 29.47 6.51 10.93
C LEU A 256 30.00 7.92 11.22
N GLY A 257 30.01 8.36 12.48
CA GLY A 257 30.40 9.73 12.87
C GLY A 257 29.43 10.81 12.40
N LEU A 258 28.18 10.43 12.11
CA LEU A 258 27.12 11.32 11.65
C LEU A 258 26.22 11.73 12.83
N SER A 259 25.89 13.01 12.86
CA SER A 259 25.02 13.61 13.86
C SER A 259 23.65 13.92 13.28
N ILE A 260 22.60 13.76 14.10
CA ILE A 260 21.22 14.10 13.75
C ILE A 260 20.93 15.51 14.25
N PRO A 261 20.35 16.42 13.44
CA PRO A 261 19.96 17.75 13.89
C PRO A 261 18.97 17.68 15.05
N PRO A 262 19.10 18.55 16.08
CA PRO A 262 18.24 18.51 17.26
C PRO A 262 16.77 18.82 16.95
N ASP A 263 16.50 19.54 15.86
CA ASP A 263 15.19 19.96 15.38
C ASP A 263 14.50 18.92 14.48
N ILE A 264 15.20 17.85 14.10
CA ILE A 264 14.67 16.79 13.23
C ILE A 264 14.52 15.49 14.03
N PRO A 265 13.35 15.21 14.62
CA PRO A 265 13.12 13.96 15.34
C PRO A 265 13.16 12.77 14.36
N PRO A 266 13.88 11.67 14.69
CA PRO A 266 13.82 10.44 13.92
C PRO A 266 12.39 9.92 13.75
N LEU A 267 12.12 9.29 12.62
CA LEU A 267 10.84 8.63 12.38
C LEU A 267 10.76 7.35 13.21
N THR A 268 9.89 7.35 14.22
CA THR A 268 9.70 6.23 15.14
C THR A 268 8.51 5.35 14.75
N PHE A 269 8.73 4.04 14.78
CA PHE A 269 7.73 3.00 14.63
C PHE A 269 7.66 2.19 15.93
N SER A 270 6.47 2.11 16.52
CA SER A 270 6.22 1.30 17.72
C SER A 270 5.75 -0.08 17.31
N LEU A 271 6.64 -1.08 17.40
CA LEU A 271 6.45 -2.38 16.78
C LEU A 271 7.06 -3.51 17.61
N MET A 272 6.41 -3.92 18.71
CA MET A 272 6.95 -4.79 19.78
C MET A 272 8.22 -4.27 20.47
N LYS A 273 9.13 -3.65 19.71
CA LYS A 273 10.28 -2.84 20.08
C LYS A 273 10.22 -1.53 19.28
N GLN A 274 10.68 -0.44 19.87
CA GLN A 274 10.73 0.86 19.22
C GLN A 274 11.84 0.87 18.16
N LEU A 275 11.49 1.07 16.89
CA LEU A 275 12.45 1.27 15.80
C LEU A 275 12.44 2.75 15.40
N SER A 276 13.60 3.40 15.42
CA SER A 276 13.74 4.78 14.96
C SER A 276 14.66 4.83 13.74
N LEU A 277 14.24 5.56 12.71
CA LEU A 277 14.94 5.69 11.44
C LEU A 277 15.10 7.16 11.06
N ILE A 278 16.21 7.48 10.41
CA ILE A 278 16.50 8.81 9.88
C ILE A 278 16.99 8.69 8.44
N ASN A 279 16.58 9.64 7.60
CA ASN A 279 17.05 9.71 6.22
C ASN A 279 18.50 10.23 6.20
N VAL A 280 19.38 9.64 5.38
CA VAL A 280 20.80 10.02 5.38
C VAL A 280 21.09 11.42 4.84
N SER A 281 20.12 12.08 4.19
CA SER A 281 20.32 13.46 3.70
C SER A 281 20.03 14.54 4.73
N VAL A 282 19.42 14.19 5.87
CA VAL A 282 19.18 15.15 6.97
C VAL A 282 20.22 15.05 8.09
N ILE A 283 21.18 14.14 7.98
CA ILE A 283 22.28 13.98 8.95
C ILE A 283 23.54 14.65 8.43
N TYR A 284 24.38 15.14 9.34
CA TYR A 284 25.60 15.89 9.01
C TYR A 284 26.83 15.28 9.68
N ARG A 285 28.02 15.54 9.12
CA ARG A 285 29.27 15.14 9.78
C ARG A 285 29.51 15.99 11.02
N THR A 286 29.86 15.32 12.10
CA THR A 286 30.27 15.96 13.35
C THR A 286 31.48 16.88 13.07
N GLY A 287 31.32 18.19 13.25
CA GLY A 287 32.35 19.21 12.96
C GLY A 287 32.07 20.16 11.77
N ALA A 288 30.93 20.04 11.09
CA ALA A 288 30.51 20.99 10.04
C ALA A 288 29.60 22.12 10.60
N PRO A 289 29.71 23.37 10.12
CA PRO A 289 28.88 24.48 10.60
C PRO A 289 27.41 24.31 10.15
N VAL A 290 26.50 24.53 11.09
CA VAL A 290 25.04 24.47 10.90
C VAL A 290 24.58 25.71 10.11
N LEU A 291 24.12 25.53 8.87
CA LEU A 291 23.39 26.57 8.13
C LEU A 291 21.95 26.59 8.63
N GLN A 292 21.64 27.53 9.51
CA GLN A 292 20.33 27.75 10.11
C GLN A 292 19.37 28.44 9.13
N VAL A 293 18.25 27.79 8.81
CA VAL A 293 16.91 28.42 8.79
C VAL A 293 15.88 27.34 9.20
N PRO A 294 15.20 27.47 10.34
CA PRO A 294 14.23 26.46 10.79
C PRO A 294 12.85 26.68 10.16
N PRO A 295 12.13 25.64 9.69
CA PRO A 295 10.69 25.72 9.54
C PRO A 295 10.00 25.42 10.88
N LYS A 296 8.90 26.14 11.16
CA LYS A 296 8.03 25.94 12.34
C LYS A 296 7.65 24.46 12.51
N VAL A 297 7.91 23.92 13.70
CA VAL A 297 7.58 22.57 14.12
C VAL A 297 6.25 22.59 14.85
N ASP A 298 5.21 22.03 14.24
CA ASP A 298 4.10 21.45 15.01
C ASP A 298 4.45 19.99 15.31
N ALA A 299 4.47 19.70 16.60
CA ALA A 299 4.63 18.38 17.17
C ALA A 299 3.25 17.71 17.20
N ASP A 300 3.15 16.56 16.54
CA ASP A 300 2.51 15.37 17.10
C ASP A 300 2.53 14.24 16.07
N ALA A 301 2.79 13.03 16.58
CA ALA A 301 2.10 11.78 16.26
C ALA A 301 3.02 10.59 16.61
N VAL A 302 2.87 10.06 17.82
CA VAL A 302 3.20 8.65 18.10
C VAL A 302 2.13 7.81 17.40
N VAL A 303 2.52 7.00 16.42
CA VAL A 303 1.55 6.19 15.66
C VAL A 303 2.00 4.74 15.60
N THR A 304 1.20 3.88 16.22
CA THR A 304 1.31 2.42 16.13
C THR A 304 1.15 1.97 14.67
N SER A 305 1.99 1.05 14.23
CA SER A 305 1.88 0.41 12.91
C SER A 305 2.27 -1.03 13.09
N GLU A 306 1.31 -1.94 13.18
CA GLU A 306 1.58 -3.36 13.16
C GLU A 306 1.99 -3.77 11.74
N ASP A 307 3.28 -3.67 11.41
CA ASP A 307 4.00 -4.68 10.62
C ASP A 307 5.41 -4.19 10.22
N ALA A 308 6.41 -4.51 11.04
CA ALA A 308 7.81 -4.53 10.62
C ALA A 308 8.41 -5.84 11.11
N MET A 309 8.66 -6.76 10.17
CA MET A 309 9.66 -7.79 10.40
C MET A 309 10.98 -7.21 9.93
N GLU A 310 11.84 -6.90 10.88
CA GLU A 310 13.27 -6.75 10.64
C GLU A 310 13.85 -8.17 10.49
N ALA A 311 14.59 -8.41 9.42
CA ALA A 311 15.38 -9.63 9.29
C ALA A 311 16.42 -9.66 10.42
N SER A 312 16.49 -10.78 11.14
CA SER A 312 17.33 -11.03 12.31
C SER A 312 18.74 -10.45 12.24
N GLU A 313 19.02 -9.42 13.05
CA GLU A 313 20.37 -9.21 13.61
C GLU A 313 20.50 -10.09 14.87
N CYS A 314 20.80 -11.37 14.68
CA CYS A 314 21.31 -12.24 15.74
C CYS A 314 22.00 -13.47 15.15
N GLN A 315 23.24 -13.28 14.70
CA GLN A 315 24.32 -14.25 14.78
C GLN A 315 25.60 -13.55 14.27
N HIS A 316 26.30 -12.84 15.16
CA HIS A 316 27.78 -12.70 15.20
C HIS A 316 28.22 -11.57 16.16
N GLU A 317 27.74 -11.58 17.41
CA GLU A 317 28.45 -10.95 18.53
C GLU A 317 28.36 -11.87 19.76
N LYS A 318 29.01 -13.03 19.66
CA LYS A 318 29.57 -13.73 20.82
C LYS A 318 31.08 -13.72 20.64
N GLY A 319 31.72 -12.77 21.29
CA GLY A 319 33.17 -12.62 21.25
C GLY A 319 33.65 -11.25 21.74
N LEU A 320 32.99 -10.69 22.76
CA LEU A 320 33.59 -9.64 23.57
C LEU A 320 34.29 -10.33 24.76
N LEU A 321 35.50 -9.86 25.06
CA LEU A 321 36.35 -10.13 26.24
C LEU A 321 37.13 -11.45 26.10
N ILE A 322 38.46 -11.48 25.96
CA ILE A 322 39.50 -10.97 26.88
C ILE A 322 40.82 -10.71 26.11
N LEU A 323 41.47 -9.56 26.33
CA LEU A 323 42.92 -9.31 26.17
C LEU A 323 43.58 -9.42 27.58
N PRO A 324 44.91 -9.57 27.80
CA PRO A 324 46.04 -9.24 26.90
C PRO A 324 47.30 -10.18 26.97
N LEU A 325 48.32 -9.81 26.17
CA LEU A 325 49.78 -9.94 26.37
C LEU A 325 50.40 -11.31 26.74
N SER A 326 51.10 -11.92 25.78
CA SER A 326 52.57 -12.11 25.73
C SER A 326 52.96 -12.65 24.36
#